data_AF-A0A0Q4LYP6-F1
#
_entry.id   AF-A0A0Q4LYP6-F1
#
_cell.length_a   1.000
_cell.length_b   1.000
_cell.length_c   1.000
_cell.angle_alpha   90.00
_cell.angle_beta   90.00
_cell.angle_gamma   90.00
#
_symmetry.space_group_name_H-M   'P 1'
#
loop_
_entity.id
_entity.type
_entity.pdbx_description
1 polymer ?
#
loop_
_entity_poly.entity_id
_entity_poly.type
_entity_poly.pdbx_seq_one_letter_code
_entity_poly.pdbx_strand_id
1 'polypeptide(L)'
;MAVNKIKDNENVKFLFIHTWERSATPTQDAADYIKSMKYNFTVLMDNKDPQNKTNKVLSSYKVNGIPAKFVIDGTGNVRFKLTGFDGSNEAGVDELTMMIEMAKTKS
;
A
#
# COMPACT_ATOMS: atom_id res chain seq x y z
N MET A 1 9.23 0.88 10.10
CA MET A 1 8.44 1.08 8.86
C MET A 1 9.07 2.19 8.03
N ALA A 2 9.12 2.06 6.70
CA ALA A 2 9.67 3.10 5.82
C ALA A 2 8.95 4.44 5.97
N VAL A 3 7.64 4.40 6.27
CA VAL A 3 6.82 5.58 6.59
C VAL A 3 7.49 6.46 7.66
N ASN A 4 8.03 5.86 8.72
CA ASN A 4 8.64 6.63 9.81
C ASN A 4 9.98 7.25 9.41
N LYS A 5 10.71 6.64 8.46
CA LYS A 5 12.01 7.12 7.96
C LYS A 5 11.84 8.27 6.95
N ILE A 6 10.72 8.26 6.20
CA ILE A 6 10.47 9.19 5.08
C ILE A 6 9.39 10.23 5.42
N LYS A 7 8.82 10.20 6.64
CA LYS A 7 7.69 11.03 7.08
C LYS A 7 7.87 12.54 6.85
N ASP A 8 9.11 13.02 6.85
CA ASP A 8 9.43 14.45 6.73
C ASP A 8 9.58 14.89 5.26
N ASN A 9 9.47 13.97 4.29
CA ASN A 9 9.48 14.29 2.86
C ASN A 9 8.06 14.52 2.34
N GLU A 10 7.67 15.78 2.17
CA GLU A 10 6.31 16.15 1.74
C GLU A 10 5.92 15.62 0.35
N ASN A 11 6.91 15.33 -0.50
CA ASN A 11 6.73 14.81 -1.85
C ASN A 11 6.44 13.30 -1.88
N VAL A 12 6.53 12.61 -0.74
CA VAL A 12 6.24 11.17 -0.63
C VAL A 12 4.96 10.99 0.17
N LYS A 13 3.97 10.30 -0.41
CA LYS A 13 2.73 9.93 0.26
C LYS A 13 2.63 8.41 0.31
N PHE A 14 2.30 7.88 1.48
CA PHE A 14 2.01 6.47 1.67
C PHE A 14 0.50 6.25 1.71
N LEU A 15 0.01 5.38 0.83
CA LEU A 15 -1.38 4.94 0.81
C LEU A 15 -1.43 3.45 1.16
N PHE A 16 -2.19 3.10 2.18
CA PHE A 16 -2.42 1.73 2.60
C PHE A 16 -3.77 1.27 2.07
N ILE A 17 -3.78 0.34 1.13
CA ILE A 17 -5.02 -0.17 0.52
C ILE A 17 -5.37 -1.51 1.16
N HIS A 18 -6.53 -1.58 1.80
CA HIS A 18 -7.07 -2.81 2.37
C HIS A 18 -8.07 -3.42 1.39
N THR A 19 -7.79 -4.64 0.92
CA THR A 19 -8.48 -5.28 -0.22
C THR A 19 -8.60 -6.78 -0.01
N TRP A 20 -9.40 -7.45 -0.85
CA TRP A 20 -9.63 -8.91 -0.80
C TRP A 20 -10.19 -9.51 0.49
N GLU A 21 -10.79 -8.67 1.33
CA GLU A 21 -11.43 -9.17 2.54
C GLU A 21 -12.61 -10.09 2.29
N ARG A 22 -12.81 -10.98 3.26
CA ARG A 22 -13.90 -11.97 3.28
C ARG A 22 -14.89 -11.74 4.42
N SER A 23 -14.58 -10.86 5.36
CA SER A 23 -15.48 -10.48 6.43
C SER A 23 -16.76 -9.82 5.91
N ALA A 24 -17.83 -9.91 6.70
CA ALA A 24 -19.06 -9.15 6.49
C ALA A 24 -18.89 -7.66 6.86
N THR A 25 -17.91 -7.33 7.71
CA THR A 25 -17.69 -5.99 8.26
C THR A 25 -16.26 -5.48 8.01
N PRO A 26 -15.70 -5.59 6.78
CA PRO A 26 -14.28 -5.38 6.53
C PRO A 26 -13.76 -3.99 6.94
N THR A 27 -14.59 -2.97 6.80
CA THR A 27 -14.22 -1.60 7.21
C THR A 27 -14.15 -1.44 8.73
N GLN A 28 -15.07 -2.07 9.46
CA GLN A 28 -15.05 -2.04 10.93
C GLN A 28 -13.85 -2.82 11.46
N ASP A 29 -13.63 -4.02 10.92
CA ASP A 29 -12.53 -4.90 11.33
C ASP A 29 -11.16 -4.21 11.12
N ALA A 30 -10.98 -3.56 9.97
CA ALA A 30 -9.78 -2.77 9.69
C ALA A 30 -9.64 -1.59 10.65
N ALA A 31 -10.71 -0.84 10.91
CA ALA A 31 -10.69 0.30 11.83
C ALA A 31 -10.32 -0.12 13.27
N ASP A 32 -10.90 -1.21 13.76
CA ASP A 32 -10.61 -1.77 15.08
C ASP A 32 -9.18 -2.27 15.20
N TYR A 33 -8.65 -2.90 14.14
CA TYR A 33 -7.26 -3.31 14.09
C TYR A 33 -6.30 -2.11 14.15
N ILE A 34 -6.52 -1.08 13.33
CA ILE A 34 -5.70 0.15 13.34
C ILE A 34 -5.72 0.82 14.71
N LYS A 35 -6.91 0.90 15.34
CA LYS A 35 -7.08 1.49 16.66
C LYS A 35 -6.40 0.67 17.76
N SER A 36 -6.59 -0.64 17.78
CA SER A 36 -6.01 -1.53 18.81
C SER A 36 -4.48 -1.56 18.75
N MET A 37 -3.91 -1.51 17.55
CA MET A 37 -2.47 -1.47 17.32
C MET A 37 -1.87 -0.07 17.50
N LYS A 38 -2.71 0.95 17.74
CA LYS A 38 -2.32 2.37 17.88
C LYS A 38 -1.53 2.89 16.67
N TYR A 39 -1.90 2.42 15.48
CA TYR A 39 -1.32 2.92 14.24
C TYR A 39 -1.89 4.31 13.91
N ASN A 40 -1.03 5.17 13.38
CA ASN A 40 -1.35 6.56 13.06
C ASN A 40 -1.41 6.83 11.55
N PHE A 41 -1.41 5.78 10.72
CA PHE A 41 -1.57 5.90 9.28
C PHE A 41 -3.03 5.68 8.86
N THR A 42 -3.42 6.29 7.75
CA THR A 42 -4.74 6.12 7.16
C THR A 42 -4.77 4.89 6.25
N VAL A 43 -5.86 4.12 6.34
CA VAL A 43 -6.14 2.98 5.46
C VAL A 43 -7.32 3.33 4.55
N LEU A 44 -7.16 3.07 3.26
CA LEU A 44 -8.21 3.19 2.25
C LEU A 44 -8.80 1.81 1.98
N MET A 45 -10.13 1.73 2.01
CA MET A 45 -10.87 0.48 1.85
C MET A 45 -11.21 0.25 0.38
N ASP A 46 -10.59 -0.74 -0.25
CA ASP A 46 -10.97 -1.25 -1.55
C ASP A 46 -12.02 -2.35 -1.36
N ASN A 47 -13.21 -1.97 -0.87
CA ASN A 47 -14.30 -2.90 -0.61
C ASN A 47 -14.84 -3.52 -1.91
N LYS A 48 -15.42 -4.73 -1.81
CA LYS A 48 -16.06 -5.37 -2.96
C LYS A 48 -17.25 -4.55 -3.44
N ASP A 49 -17.31 -4.32 -4.74
CA ASP A 49 -18.48 -3.76 -5.40
C ASP A 49 -19.70 -4.68 -5.18
N PRO A 50 -20.86 -4.14 -4.74
CA PRO A 50 -22.02 -4.96 -4.44
C PRO A 50 -22.58 -5.71 -5.66
N GLN A 51 -22.40 -5.19 -6.88
CA GLN A 51 -22.96 -5.73 -8.11
C GLN A 51 -22.08 -6.82 -8.69
N ASN A 52 -20.81 -6.51 -8.95
CA ASN A 52 -19.90 -7.43 -9.66
C ASN A 52 -18.95 -8.19 -8.72
N LYS A 53 -19.00 -7.93 -7.41
CA LYS A 53 -18.18 -8.57 -6.36
C LYS A 53 -16.67 -8.40 -6.54
N THR A 54 -16.23 -7.40 -7.32
CA THR A 54 -14.82 -7.11 -7.57
C THR A 54 -14.30 -5.98 -6.67
N ASN A 55 -12.99 -5.98 -6.43
CA ASN A 55 -12.28 -4.92 -5.73
C ASN A 55 -11.66 -3.99 -6.79
N LYS A 56 -12.16 -2.75 -6.91
CA LYS A 56 -11.87 -1.87 -8.06
C LYS A 56 -10.39 -1.51 -8.16
N VAL A 57 -9.74 -1.18 -7.03
CA VAL A 57 -8.32 -0.78 -7.02
C VAL A 57 -7.45 -1.99 -7.37
N LEU A 58 -7.70 -3.12 -6.72
CA LEU A 58 -7.03 -4.38 -6.99
C LEU A 58 -7.07 -4.77 -8.47
N SER A 59 -8.26 -4.72 -9.07
CA SER A 59 -8.44 -5.02 -10.50
C SER A 59 -7.74 -3.99 -11.39
N SER A 60 -7.83 -2.70 -11.09
CA SER A 60 -7.21 -1.63 -11.88
C SER A 60 -5.68 -1.74 -11.90
N TYR A 61 -5.07 -2.15 -10.78
CA TYR A 61 -3.63 -2.34 -10.64
C TYR A 61 -3.15 -3.75 -11.04
N LYS A 62 -4.07 -4.61 -11.53
CA LYS A 62 -3.81 -5.99 -11.95
C LYS A 62 -3.01 -6.76 -10.90
N VAL A 63 -3.44 -6.64 -9.64
CA VAL A 63 -2.80 -7.33 -8.52
C VAL A 63 -3.25 -8.79 -8.53
N ASN A 64 -2.27 -9.70 -8.54
CA ASN A 64 -2.50 -11.15 -8.62
C ASN A 64 -2.12 -11.89 -7.33
N GLY A 65 -1.61 -11.17 -6.32
CA GLY A 65 -1.21 -11.71 -5.03
C GLY A 65 -0.99 -10.58 -4.02
N ILE A 66 -1.19 -10.86 -2.74
CA ILE A 66 -0.93 -9.94 -1.63
C ILE A 66 0.09 -10.55 -0.65
N PRO A 67 0.96 -9.75 0.00
CA PRO A 67 1.05 -8.29 -0.08
C PRO A 67 1.58 -7.82 -1.44
N ALA A 68 1.08 -6.68 -1.93
CA ALA A 68 1.55 -6.02 -3.15
C ALA A 68 1.97 -4.59 -2.84
N LYS A 69 3.06 -4.13 -3.45
CA LYS A 69 3.60 -2.77 -3.27
C LYS A 69 3.78 -2.12 -4.63
N PHE A 70 3.44 -0.84 -4.71
CA PHE A 70 3.61 -0.02 -5.90
C PHE A 70 4.32 1.27 -5.52
N VAL A 71 5.29 1.67 -6.33
CA VAL A 71 5.95 2.97 -6.23
C VAL A 71 5.62 3.74 -7.51
N ILE A 72 4.99 4.89 -7.33
CA ILE A 72 4.50 5.77 -8.40
C ILE A 72 5.33 7.06 -8.34
N ASP A 73 5.86 7.51 -9.47
CA ASP A 73 6.63 8.74 -9.54
C ASP A 73 5.74 10.01 -9.54
N GLY A 74 6.36 11.18 -9.47
CA GLY A 74 5.67 12.47 -9.48
C GLY A 74 4.90 12.79 -10.76
N THR A 75 5.06 11.99 -11.83
CA THR A 75 4.30 12.12 -13.08
C THR A 75 3.11 11.14 -13.16
N GLY A 76 2.92 10.32 -12.13
CA GLY A 76 1.84 9.34 -12.06
C GLY A 76 2.17 7.98 -12.68
N ASN A 77 3.43 7.72 -13.04
CA ASN A 77 3.84 6.44 -13.63
C ASN A 77 4.26 5.43 -12.56
N VAL A 78 3.78 4.19 -12.68
CA VAL A 78 4.26 3.08 -11.85
C VAL A 78 5.69 2.74 -12.23
N ARG A 79 6.64 2.93 -11.30
CA ARG A 79 8.06 2.64 -11.50
C ARG A 79 8.46 1.27 -10.98
N PHE A 80 7.82 0.84 -9.91
CA PHE A 80 8.07 -0.46 -9.30
C PHE A 80 6.74 -1.11 -8.90
N LYS A 81 6.65 -2.43 -9.13
CA LYS A 81 5.58 -3.30 -8.66
C LYS A 81 6.21 -4.52 -8.02
N LEU A 82 5.88 -4.77 -6.76
CA LEU A 82 6.32 -5.94 -6.01
C LEU A 82 5.11 -6.74 -5.57
N THR A 83 5.25 -8.06 -5.58
CA THR A 83 4.25 -8.99 -5.05
C THR A 83 4.98 -9.98 -4.15
N GLY A 84 4.47 -10.16 -2.94
CA GLY A 84 5.09 -10.98 -1.90
C GLY A 84 5.94 -10.18 -0.91
N PHE A 85 6.58 -10.93 -0.02
CA PHE A 85 7.49 -10.46 1.00
C PHE A 85 8.63 -11.47 1.08
N ASP A 86 9.85 -11.02 0.85
CA ASP A 86 11.02 -11.84 0.54
C ASP A 86 12.04 -11.92 1.68
N GLY A 87 11.85 -11.20 2.79
CA GLY A 87 12.87 -11.11 3.83
C GLY A 87 12.41 -10.59 5.18
N SER A 88 13.31 -9.91 5.90
CA SER A 88 13.01 -9.29 7.19
C SER A 88 12.41 -7.89 7.04
N ASN A 89 11.89 -7.33 8.15
CA ASN A 89 11.32 -5.98 8.15
C ASN A 89 12.35 -4.91 7.75
N GLU A 90 13.62 -5.10 8.07
CA GLU A 90 14.71 -4.19 7.75
C GLU A 90 14.99 -4.17 6.25
N ALA A 91 15.09 -5.34 5.63
CA ALA A 91 15.29 -5.47 4.18
C ALA A 91 14.16 -4.80 3.40
N GLY A 92 12.91 -4.98 3.84
CA GLY A 92 11.76 -4.32 3.21
C GLY A 92 11.73 -2.79 3.37
N VAL A 93 12.34 -2.25 4.43
CA VAL A 93 12.48 -0.79 4.60
C VAL A 93 13.52 -0.22 3.67
N ASP A 94 14.67 -0.87 3.53
CA ASP A 94 15.75 -0.38 2.68
C ASP A 94 15.39 -0.52 1.19
N GLU A 95 14.78 -1.63 0.79
CA GLU A 95 14.24 -1.82 -0.56
C GLU A 95 13.28 -0.67 -0.95
N LEU A 96 12.28 -0.43 -0.10
CA LEU A 96 11.28 0.61 -0.37
C LEU A 96 11.90 2.02 -0.37
N THR A 97 12.88 2.27 0.51
CA THR A 97 13.60 3.55 0.53
C THR A 97 14.36 3.77 -0.78
N MET A 98 15.09 2.77 -1.27
CA MET A 98 15.82 2.87 -2.53
C MET A 98 14.89 3.11 -3.72
N MET A 99 13.78 2.38 -3.81
CA MET A 99 12.80 2.56 -4.88
C MET A 99 12.18 3.97 -4.90
N ILE A 100 11.89 4.52 -3.71
CA ILE A 100 11.38 5.88 -3.59
C ILE A 100 12.41 6.90 -4.09
N GLU A 101 13.69 6.75 -3.72
CA GLU A 101 14.74 7.65 -4.22
C GLU A 101 14.93 7.54 -5.74
N MET A 102 14.92 6.32 -6.28
CA MET A 102 15.00 6.10 -7.74
C MET A 102 13.81 6.69 -8.51
N ALA A 103 12.61 6.69 -7.91
CA ALA A 103 11.42 7.27 -8.52
C ALA A 103 11.39 8.82 -8.48
N LYS A 104 12.19 9.44 -7.61
CA LYS A 104 12.34 10.91 -7.53
C LYS A 104 13.30 11.45 -8.59
N THR A 105 14.33 10.69 -8.95
CA THR A 105 15.30 11.08 -9.98
C THR A 105 14.61 11.06 -11.35
N LYS A 106 14.46 12.24 -11.95
CA LYS A 106 13.81 12.50 -13.25
C LYS A 106 14.12 11.42 -14.31
N SER A 107 13.08 10.96 -15.00
CA SER A 107 13.20 10.57 -16.42
C SER A 107 13.19 11.81 -17.30
#